data_AF-A0A5F9D9Z7-F1
#
_entry.id   AF-A0A5F9D9Z7-F1
#
_cell.length_a   1.000
_cell.length_b   1.000
_cell.length_c   1.000
_cell.angle_alpha   90.00
_cell.angle_beta   90.00
_cell.angle_gamma   90.00
#
_symmetry.space_group_name_H-M   'P 1'
#
loop_
_entity.id
_entity.type
_entity.pdbx_description
1 polymer ?
#
loop_
_entity_poly.entity_id
_entity_poly.type
_entity_poly.pdbx_seq_one_letter_code
_entity_poly.pdbx_strand_id
1 'polypeptide(L)'
;MYVWPCAVVLAQYLWFHRRSLPGKAVLEIGAGVSLPGIVAAKCGAKVTLSDSAELPHCLEICRQSCRMNHLPQVPVLGLTWGHVSQDLLGLPPQDIVLASDVFFEPEDFEDILTTVYFLMQKNPRVQLWSTYQVRRALAVPA
;
A
#
# COMPACT_ATOMS: atom_id res chain seq x y z
N MET A 1 -5.67 -11.65 -10.12
CA MET A 1 -5.27 -10.27 -9.78
C MET A 1 -4.29 -9.78 -10.83
N TYR A 2 -4.25 -8.49 -11.16
CA TYR A 2 -3.36 -7.92 -12.18
C TYR A 2 -2.80 -6.58 -11.70
N VAL A 3 -1.78 -6.06 -12.38
CA VAL A 3 -1.20 -4.75 -12.08
C VAL A 3 -2.13 -3.65 -12.59
N TRP A 4 -2.69 -2.85 -11.69
CA TRP A 4 -3.50 -1.69 -12.05
C TRP A 4 -2.64 -0.55 -12.61
N PRO A 5 -3.14 0.30 -13.53
CA PRO A 5 -2.37 1.40 -14.11
C PRO A 5 -1.75 2.34 -13.07
N CYS A 6 -2.49 2.66 -11.99
CA CYS A 6 -1.99 3.49 -10.90
C CYS A 6 -0.79 2.87 -10.16
N ALA A 7 -0.74 1.54 -10.01
CA ALA A 7 0.41 0.86 -9.42
C ALA A 7 1.68 1.05 -10.28
N VAL A 8 1.54 1.08 -11.61
CA VAL A 8 2.65 1.40 -12.53
C VAL A 8 3.12 2.84 -12.35
N VAL A 9 2.19 3.80 -12.25
CA VAL A 9 2.53 5.22 -12.05
C VAL A 9 3.24 5.42 -10.71
N LEU A 10 2.75 4.84 -9.62
CA LEU A 10 3.38 4.95 -8.31
C LEU A 10 4.76 4.29 -8.28
N ALA A 11 4.92 3.14 -8.95
CA ALA A 11 6.21 2.47 -9.11
C ALA A 11 7.22 3.32 -9.91
N GLN A 12 6.78 3.99 -10.97
CA GLN A 12 7.62 4.92 -11.73
C GLN A 12 8.04 6.13 -10.88
N TYR A 13 7.12 6.67 -10.08
CA TYR A 13 7.42 7.75 -9.14
C TYR A 13 8.47 7.31 -8.10
N LEU A 14 8.30 6.13 -7.49
CA LEU A 14 9.29 5.53 -6.59
C LEU A 14 10.66 5.37 -7.26
N TRP A 15 10.69 4.85 -8.49
CA TRP A 15 11.93 4.70 -9.25
C TRP A 15 12.61 6.06 -9.53
N PHE A 16 11.83 7.08 -9.90
CA PHE A 16 12.35 8.42 -10.10
C PHE A 16 13.02 8.96 -8.82
N HIS A 17 12.40 8.72 -7.66
CA HIS A 17 12.89 9.13 -6.34
C HIS A 17 13.78 8.10 -5.63
N ARG A 18 14.21 7.03 -6.30
CA ARG A 18 14.90 5.87 -5.68
C ARG A 18 16.08 6.19 -4.76
N ARG A 19 16.77 7.32 -4.98
CA ARG A 19 17.91 7.73 -4.15
C ARG A 19 17.53 8.15 -2.73
N SER A 20 16.27 8.50 -2.47
CA SER A 20 15.78 8.86 -1.13
C SER A 20 15.14 7.69 -0.37
N LEU A 21 15.03 6.52 -1.00
CA LEU A 21 14.37 5.33 -0.43
C LEU A 21 15.26 4.46 0.48
N PRO A 22 16.59 4.37 0.33
CA PRO A 22 17.41 3.51 1.16
C PRO A 22 17.18 3.72 2.67
N GLY A 23 16.83 2.64 3.36
CA GLY A 23 16.62 2.64 4.81
C GLY A 23 15.27 3.18 5.29
N LYS A 24 14.45 3.79 4.42
CA LYS A 24 13.12 4.29 4.77
C LYS A 24 12.17 3.16 5.12
N ALA A 25 11.40 3.32 6.19
CA ALA A 25 10.31 2.42 6.55
C ALA A 25 9.09 2.73 5.67
N VAL A 26 8.63 1.75 4.90
CA VAL A 26 7.55 1.92 3.92
C VAL A 26 6.48 0.88 4.17
N LEU A 27 5.23 1.33 4.34
CA LEU A 27 4.05 0.47 4.36
C LEU A 27 3.30 0.64 3.05
N GLU A 28 2.96 -0.44 2.37
CA GLU A 28 1.97 -0.41 1.28
C GLU A 28 0.63 -0.95 1.79
N ILE A 29 -0.44 -0.16 1.66
CA ILE A 29 -1.81 -0.56 1.96
C ILE A 29 -2.55 -0.92 0.65
N GLY A 30 -3.31 -2.01 0.65
CA GLY A 30 -3.96 -2.49 -0.58
C GLY A 30 -2.95 -2.90 -1.64
N ALA A 31 -1.94 -3.68 -1.24
CA ALA A 31 -0.78 -3.96 -2.09
C ALA A 31 -1.14 -4.77 -3.35
N GLY A 32 -2.17 -5.62 -3.29
CA GLY A 32 -2.58 -6.48 -4.40
C GLY A 32 -1.42 -7.35 -4.91
N VAL A 33 -0.93 -7.07 -6.13
CA VAL A 33 0.24 -7.74 -6.73
C VAL A 33 1.59 -7.08 -6.37
N SER A 34 1.57 -6.10 -5.46
CA SER A 34 2.72 -5.52 -4.75
C SER A 34 3.74 -4.77 -5.59
N LEU A 35 3.39 -4.28 -6.79
CA LEU A 35 4.36 -3.65 -7.68
C LEU A 35 5.08 -2.44 -7.05
N PRO A 36 4.38 -1.43 -6.48
CA PRO A 36 5.04 -0.30 -5.83
C PRO A 36 5.94 -0.72 -4.66
N GLY A 37 5.45 -1.56 -3.75
CA GLY A 37 6.25 -2.05 -2.63
C GLY A 37 7.47 -2.87 -3.06
N ILE A 38 7.36 -3.69 -4.11
CA ILE A 38 8.50 -4.42 -4.68
C ILE A 38 9.55 -3.46 -5.25
N VAL A 39 9.13 -2.41 -5.97
CA VAL A 39 10.06 -1.39 -6.49
C VAL A 39 10.73 -0.64 -5.34
N ALA A 40 9.97 -0.25 -4.32
CA ALA A 40 10.54 0.40 -3.13
C ALA A 40 11.58 -0.48 -2.43
N ALA A 41 11.29 -1.77 -2.25
CA ALA A 41 12.20 -2.74 -1.64
C ALA A 41 13.48 -2.92 -2.48
N LYS A 42 13.35 -3.04 -3.82
CA LYS A 42 14.51 -3.10 -4.74
C LYS A 42 15.34 -1.81 -4.73
N CYS A 43 14.75 -0.69 -4.34
CA CYS A 43 15.45 0.58 -4.15
C CYS A 43 16.06 0.74 -2.74
N GLY A 44 15.99 -0.30 -1.90
CA GLY A 44 16.62 -0.33 -0.57
C GLY A 44 15.74 0.15 0.59
N ALA A 45 14.44 0.37 0.37
CA ALA A 45 13.50 0.65 1.45
C ALA A 45 13.25 -0.61 2.32
N LYS A 46 12.89 -0.39 3.58
CA LYS A 46 12.41 -1.42 4.51
C LYS A 46 10.88 -1.50 4.37
N VAL A 47 10.42 -2.36 3.47
CA VAL A 47 9.01 -2.45 3.07
C VAL A 47 8.26 -3.46 3.93
N THR A 48 7.04 -3.11 4.33
CA THR A 48 5.98 -4.02 4.76
C THR A 48 4.83 -3.91 3.76
N LEU A 49 4.38 -5.04 3.23
CA LEU A 49 3.19 -5.08 2.39
C LEU A 49 1.96 -5.40 3.24
N SER A 50 0.80 -4.89 2.84
CA SER A 50 -0.46 -5.24 3.48
C SER A 50 -1.62 -5.25 2.50
N ASP A 51 -2.56 -6.16 2.78
CA ASP A 51 -3.82 -6.31 2.06
C ASP A 51 -4.88 -6.81 3.05
N SER A 52 -6.13 -6.93 2.62
CA SER A 52 -7.25 -7.29 3.51
C SER A 52 -6.97 -8.58 4.26
N ALA A 53 -7.09 -8.54 5.59
CA ALA A 53 -6.93 -9.71 6.45
C ALA A 53 -8.04 -10.75 6.21
N GLU A 54 -9.18 -10.31 5.66
CA GLU A 54 -10.35 -11.13 5.34
C GLU A 54 -10.20 -11.89 4.02
N LEU A 55 -9.17 -11.54 3.22
CA LEU A 55 -8.88 -12.16 1.92
C LEU A 55 -7.49 -12.82 1.95
N PRO A 56 -7.33 -14.02 2.56
CA PRO A 56 -6.04 -14.70 2.65
C PRO A 56 -5.34 -14.91 1.31
N HIS A 57 -6.11 -15.05 0.23
CA HIS A 57 -5.57 -15.17 -1.12
C HIS A 57 -4.78 -13.92 -1.56
N CYS A 58 -5.24 -12.71 -1.20
CA CYS A 58 -4.52 -11.47 -1.50
C CYS A 58 -3.16 -11.41 -0.78
N LEU A 59 -3.13 -11.84 0.48
CA LEU A 59 -1.89 -11.94 1.25
C LEU A 59 -0.92 -12.95 0.63
N GLU A 60 -1.43 -14.10 0.14
CA GLU A 60 -0.57 -15.07 -0.55
C GLU A 60 -0.04 -14.53 -1.88
N ILE A 61 -0.84 -13.77 -2.64
CA ILE A 61 -0.37 -13.10 -3.87
C ILE A 61 0.77 -12.12 -3.54
N CYS A 62 0.68 -11.35 -2.46
CA CYS A 62 1.77 -10.48 -2.03
C CYS A 62 3.04 -11.29 -1.76
N ARG A 63 2.94 -12.39 -1.01
CA ARG A 63 4.08 -13.28 -0.71
C ARG A 63 4.67 -13.90 -1.97
N GLN A 64 3.83 -14.37 -2.90
CA GLN A 64 4.26 -14.90 -4.18
C GLN A 64 5.00 -13.85 -5.01
N SER A 65 4.46 -12.63 -5.09
CA SER A 65 5.07 -11.51 -5.80
C SER A 65 6.45 -11.18 -5.24
N CYS A 66 6.61 -11.18 -3.90
CA CYS A 66 7.90 -11.06 -3.23
C CYS A 66 8.87 -12.19 -3.60
N ARG A 67 8.44 -13.45 -3.53
CA ARG A 67 9.28 -14.62 -3.88
C ARG A 67 9.76 -14.56 -5.33
N MET A 68 8.86 -14.29 -6.27
CA MET A 68 9.17 -14.15 -7.70
C MET A 68 10.16 -13.01 -7.98
N ASN A 69 10.22 -12.01 -7.11
CA ASN A 69 11.12 -10.88 -7.22
C ASN A 69 12.39 -10.98 -6.37
N HIS A 70 12.67 -12.16 -5.78
CA HIS A 70 13.82 -12.41 -4.91
C HIS A 70 13.83 -11.55 -3.65
N LEU A 71 12.64 -11.33 -3.05
CA LEU A 71 12.43 -10.56 -1.83
C LEU A 71 11.63 -11.36 -0.76
N PRO A 72 11.94 -12.64 -0.49
CA PRO A 72 11.14 -13.47 0.44
C PRO A 72 11.09 -12.93 1.88
N GLN A 73 12.00 -12.03 2.24
CA GLN A 73 12.10 -11.41 3.55
C GLN A 73 11.12 -10.24 3.78
N VAL A 74 10.45 -9.74 2.74
CA VAL A 74 9.50 -8.63 2.87
C VAL A 74 8.25 -9.13 3.62
N PRO A 75 7.95 -8.61 4.83
CA PRO A 75 6.79 -9.03 5.59
C PRO A 75 5.49 -8.65 4.87
N VAL A 76 4.49 -9.53 5.01
CA VAL A 76 3.13 -9.33 4.51
C VAL A 76 2.17 -9.41 5.69
N LEU A 77 1.44 -8.31 5.92
CA LEU A 77 0.54 -8.09 7.05
C LEU A 77 -0.92 -8.12 6.59
N GLY A 78 -1.80 -8.72 7.39
CA GLY A 78 -3.24 -8.54 7.22
C GLY A 78 -3.67 -7.17 7.75
N LEU A 79 -4.19 -6.32 6.88
CA LEU A 79 -4.70 -5.00 7.21
C LEU A 79 -6.00 -4.76 6.43
N THR A 80 -7.13 -4.94 7.12
CA THR A 80 -8.44 -4.48 6.64
C THR A 80 -8.57 -3.00 6.98
N TRP A 81 -8.92 -2.17 5.99
CA TRP A 81 -9.09 -0.73 6.20
C TRP A 81 -10.18 -0.46 7.25
N GLY A 82 -10.05 0.63 8.01
CA GLY A 82 -10.99 0.99 9.10
C GLY A 82 -10.78 0.19 10.39
N HIS A 83 -10.12 -0.96 10.32
CA HIS A 83 -9.88 -1.83 11.48
C HIS A 83 -8.49 -1.60 12.11
N VAL A 84 -8.48 -1.24 13.40
CA VAL A 84 -7.24 -1.13 14.18
C VAL A 84 -6.87 -2.49 14.78
N SER A 85 -6.20 -3.33 13.98
CA SER A 85 -5.72 -4.64 14.41
C SER A 85 -4.52 -4.55 15.37
N GLN A 86 -4.26 -5.63 16.14
CA GLN A 86 -3.04 -5.72 16.97
C GLN A 86 -1.76 -5.59 16.14
N ASP A 87 -1.79 -6.14 14.93
CA ASP A 87 -0.72 -6.05 13.95
C ASP A 87 -0.45 -4.59 13.52
N LEU A 88 -1.51 -3.81 13.25
CA LEU A 88 -1.40 -2.39 12.92
C LEU A 88 -0.92 -1.56 14.14
N LEU A 89 -1.39 -1.91 15.34
CA LEU A 89 -0.91 -1.32 16.61
C LEU A 89 0.56 -1.63 16.88
N GLY A 90 1.04 -2.82 16.50
CA GLY A 90 2.43 -3.26 16.65
C GLY A 90 3.37 -2.74 15.58
N LEU A 91 2.86 -2.23 14.44
CA LEU A 91 3.67 -1.76 13.33
C LEU A 91 4.61 -0.61 13.77
N PRO A 92 5.92 -0.65 13.49
CA PRO A 92 6.79 0.48 13.82
C PRO A 92 6.37 1.75 13.05
N PRO A 93 6.79 2.96 13.49
CA PRO A 93 6.57 4.18 12.72
C PRO A 93 7.07 4.04 11.28
N GLN A 94 6.24 4.45 10.32
CA GLN A 94 6.56 4.41 8.89
C GLN A 94 6.99 5.80 8.42
N ASP A 95 7.99 5.89 7.54
CA ASP A 95 8.34 7.14 6.87
C ASP A 95 7.34 7.45 5.74
N ILE A 96 6.90 6.42 5.02
CA ILE A 96 6.04 6.54 3.82
C ILE A 96 4.94 5.48 3.87
N VAL A 97 3.72 5.87 3.55
CA VAL A 97 2.60 4.98 3.23
C VAL A 97 2.34 5.06 1.73
N LEU A 98 2.36 3.91 1.05
CA LEU A 98 2.01 3.77 -0.36
C LEU A 98 0.55 3.32 -0.48
N ALA A 99 -0.19 3.95 -1.38
CA ALA A 99 -1.58 3.61 -1.65
C ALA A 99 -1.90 3.79 -3.14
N SER A 100 -1.78 2.72 -3.93
CA SER A 100 -2.10 2.75 -5.37
C SER A 100 -3.53 2.32 -5.63
N ASP A 101 -4.35 3.27 -6.07
CA ASP A 101 -5.75 3.11 -6.49
C ASP A 101 -6.69 2.57 -5.42
N VAL A 102 -6.40 2.85 -4.15
CA VAL A 102 -7.27 2.42 -3.03
C VAL A 102 -8.60 3.18 -3.00
N PHE A 103 -8.65 4.40 -3.54
CA PHE A 103 -9.87 5.21 -3.64
C PHE A 103 -10.63 4.91 -4.94
N PHE A 104 -11.07 3.66 -5.10
CA PHE A 104 -11.88 3.23 -6.24
C PHE A 104 -13.35 3.08 -5.85
N GLU A 105 -13.62 2.43 -4.71
CA GLU A 105 -14.98 2.09 -4.26
C GLU A 105 -15.42 3.06 -3.15
N PRO A 106 -16.46 3.90 -3.38
CA PRO A 106 -16.83 4.95 -2.45
C PRO A 106 -17.13 4.48 -1.02
N GLU A 107 -17.64 3.26 -0.88
CA GLU A 107 -17.95 2.63 0.41
C GLU A 107 -16.70 2.45 1.29
N ASP A 108 -15.53 2.29 0.69
CA ASP A 108 -14.26 2.06 1.41
C ASP A 108 -13.55 3.36 1.83
N PHE A 109 -14.03 4.53 1.36
CA PHE A 109 -13.25 5.78 1.49
C PHE A 109 -13.03 6.21 2.94
N GLU A 110 -14.06 6.13 3.78
CA GLU A 110 -13.97 6.48 5.20
C GLU A 110 -13.02 5.52 5.95
N ASP A 111 -13.04 4.24 5.61
CA ASP A 111 -12.18 3.23 6.22
C ASP A 111 -10.70 3.42 5.83
N ILE A 112 -10.44 3.78 4.57
CA ILE A 112 -9.09 4.14 4.11
C ILE A 112 -8.61 5.40 4.83
N LEU A 113 -9.43 6.44 4.91
CA LEU A 113 -9.09 7.69 5.60
C LEU A 113 -8.83 7.45 7.09
N THR A 114 -9.64 6.63 7.74
CA THR A 114 -9.45 6.23 9.14
C THR A 114 -8.11 5.53 9.35
N THR A 115 -7.76 4.60 8.45
CA THR A 115 -6.48 3.89 8.47
C THR A 115 -5.30 4.85 8.34
N VAL A 116 -5.35 5.74 7.34
CA VAL A 116 -4.30 6.74 7.09
C VAL A 116 -4.18 7.70 8.27
N TYR A 117 -5.31 8.18 8.81
CA TYR A 117 -5.34 9.06 9.97
C TYR A 117 -4.68 8.41 11.18
N PHE A 118 -4.99 7.15 11.47
CA PHE A 118 -4.34 6.40 12.54
C PHE A 118 -2.82 6.31 12.36
N LEU A 119 -2.36 5.99 11.14
CA LEU A 119 -0.92 5.94 10.83
C LEU A 119 -0.24 7.29 11.01
N MET A 120 -0.90 8.39 10.64
CA MET A 120 -0.42 9.76 10.83
C MET A 120 -0.41 10.20 12.31
N GLN A 121 -1.38 9.77 13.11
CA GLN A 121 -1.38 10.02 14.56
C GLN A 121 -0.18 9.34 15.24
N LYS A 122 0.14 8.11 14.82
CA LYS A 122 1.28 7.36 15.34
C LYS A 122 2.63 7.93 14.89
N ASN A 123 2.68 8.55 13.70
CA ASN A 123 3.85 9.28 13.21
C ASN A 123 3.44 10.54 12.43
N PRO A 124 3.43 11.73 13.07
CA PRO A 124 3.04 12.98 12.40
C PRO A 124 3.91 13.41 11.21
N ARG A 125 5.07 12.76 11.00
CA ARG A 125 5.97 13.04 9.87
C ARG A 125 5.80 12.06 8.70
N VAL A 126 4.91 11.07 8.82
CA VAL A 126 4.68 10.10 7.74
C VAL A 126 4.12 10.81 6.50
N GLN A 127 4.58 10.39 5.33
CA GLN A 127 4.04 10.87 4.06
C GLN A 127 3.12 9.82 3.44
N LEU A 128 1.94 10.23 2.97
CA LEU A 128 1.12 9.39 2.10
C LEU A 128 1.46 9.67 0.64
N TRP A 129 1.93 8.66 -0.08
CA TRP A 129 2.11 8.72 -1.53
C TRP A 129 1.03 7.88 -2.18
N SER A 130 0.08 8.56 -2.81
CA SER A 130 -1.08 7.94 -3.41
C SER A 130 -1.21 8.30 -4.88
N THR A 131 -1.71 7.35 -5.66
CA THR A 131 -2.12 7.54 -7.05
C THR A 131 -3.53 6.98 -7.17
N TYR A 132 -4.41 7.64 -7.90
CA TYR A 132 -5.76 7.15 -8.16
C TYR A 132 -6.15 7.47 -9.59
N GLN A 133 -7.04 6.67 -10.16
CA GLN A 133 -7.64 6.97 -11.44
C GLN A 133 -8.91 7.80 -11.22
N VAL A 134 -9.01 8.95 -11.90
CA VAL A 134 -10.26 9.71 -11.94
C VAL A 134 -11.30 8.88 -12.71
N ARG A 135 -12.26 8.33 -11.98
CA ARG A 135 -13.42 7.62 -12.53
C ARG A 135 -14.58 8.60 -12.58
N ARG A 136 -15.15 8.82 -13.76
CA ARG A 136 -16.44 9.53 -13.83
C ARG A 136 -17.52 8.56 -13.38
N ALA A 137 -18.32 8.95 -12.39
CA ALA A 137 -19.60 8.30 -12.19
C ALA A 137 -20.35 8.35 -13.53
N LEU A 138 -20.79 7.20 -14.03
CA LEU A 138 -21.82 7.22 -15.06
C LEU A 138 -22.98 7.98 -14.43
N ALA A 139 -23.28 9.17 -14.96
CA ALA A 139 -24.49 9.87 -14.59
C ALA A 139 -25.63 8.91 -14.86
N VAL A 140 -26.24 8.37 -13.81
CA VAL A 140 -27.53 7.68 -13.93
C VAL A 140 -28.48 8.79 -14.39
N PRO A 141 -29.06 8.70 -15.61
CA PRO A 141 -30.05 9.68 -16.01
C PRO A 141 -31.19 9.63 -14.99
N ALA A 142 -31.55 10.80 -14.46
CA ALA A 142 -32.76 10.97 -13.65
C ALA A 142 -34.01 10.63 -14.48
#